data_AF-A0A1V5NJK1-F1
#
_entry.id   AF-A0A1V5NJK1-F1
#
_cell.length_a   1.000
_cell.length_b   1.000
_cell.length_c   1.000
_cell.angle_alpha   90.00
_cell.angle_beta   90.00
_cell.angle_gamma   90.00
#
_symmetry.space_group_name_H-M   'P 1'
#
loop_
_entity.id
_entity.type
_entity.pdbx_description
1 polymer ?
#
loop_
_entity_poly.entity_id
_entity_poly.type
_entity_poly.pdbx_seq_one_letter_code
_entity_poly.pdbx_strand_id
1 'polypeptide(L)'
;MVVFEMAAMLQARGEKVEFLAMVNNYAPPENATIYKVKSELNKFMKMEIGEKFNYAVEKNMNLGKKLLFKARKFIPGDSENTIKEVQIDESGESVGNDLRTIHSVALLNYHPVHVYSGDLVIFRTADPIEAFYNETLGWDRLVTGKIETTIIEGCNNDTIITDEPYNAIMARKIREYLAGRAENESDSGNNRQNGMFSAALL
;
A
#
# COMPACT_ATOMS: atom_id res chain seq x y z
N MET A 1 -3.57 3.36 1.55
CA MET A 1 -4.01 3.61 0.15
C MET A 1 -5.33 4.37 0.05
N VAL A 2 -6.45 3.89 0.62
CA VAL A 2 -7.76 4.57 0.49
C VAL A 2 -7.73 6.04 0.91
N VAL A 3 -7.15 6.33 2.08
CA VAL A 3 -7.04 7.71 2.59
C VAL A 3 -6.20 8.63 1.69
N PHE A 4 -5.21 8.09 0.97
CA PHE A 4 -4.42 8.86 0.00
C PHE A 4 -5.28 9.24 -1.20
N GLU A 5 -6.03 8.30 -1.76
CA GLU A 5 -6.94 8.58 -2.88
C GLU A 5 -8.03 9.58 -2.48
N MET A 6 -8.60 9.44 -1.29
CA MET A 6 -9.55 10.42 -0.77
C MET A 6 -8.93 11.82 -0.69
N ALA A 7 -7.70 11.94 -0.19
CA ALA A 7 -7.00 13.22 -0.12
C ALA A 7 -6.67 13.80 -1.51
N ALA A 8 -6.21 12.97 -2.44
CA ALA A 8 -5.94 13.37 -3.82
C ALA A 8 -7.23 13.83 -4.54
N MET A 9 -8.35 13.13 -4.34
CA MET A 9 -9.65 13.51 -4.88
C MET A 9 -10.18 14.83 -4.32
N LEU A 10 -10.00 15.08 -3.01
CA LEU A 10 -10.34 16.35 -2.38
C LEU A 10 -9.50 17.49 -2.96
N GLN A 11 -8.17 17.30 -3.03
CA GLN A 11 -7.27 18.28 -3.63
C GLN A 11 -7.62 18.58 -5.10
N ALA A 12 -7.96 17.57 -5.90
CA ALA A 12 -8.38 17.74 -7.28
C ALA A 12 -9.67 18.57 -7.43
N ARG A 13 -10.49 18.65 -6.37
CA ARG A 13 -11.68 19.51 -6.30
C ARG A 13 -11.38 20.91 -5.74
N GLY A 14 -10.13 21.21 -5.43
CA GLY A 14 -9.72 22.46 -4.78
C GLY A 14 -9.97 22.48 -3.27
N GLU A 15 -10.34 21.35 -2.67
CA GLU A 15 -10.53 21.24 -1.23
C GLU A 15 -9.18 21.08 -0.52
N LYS A 16 -9.04 21.75 0.63
CA LYS A 16 -7.87 21.62 1.50
C LYS A 16 -8.08 20.45 2.45
N VAL A 17 -7.16 19.49 2.42
CA VAL A 17 -7.13 18.39 3.40
C VAL A 17 -6.41 18.87 4.65
N GLU A 18 -7.15 19.00 5.74
CA GLU A 18 -6.61 19.56 6.99
C GLU A 18 -5.71 18.57 7.75
N PHE A 19 -5.92 17.27 7.57
CA PHE A 19 -5.07 16.25 8.18
C PHE A 19 -5.12 14.96 7.37
N LEU A 20 -3.95 14.43 7.04
CA LEU A 20 -3.79 13.12 6.43
C LEU A 20 -2.74 12.34 7.21
N ALA A 21 -3.12 11.17 7.71
CA ALA A 21 -2.21 10.26 8.38
C ALA A 21 -2.34 8.82 7.90
N MET A 22 -1.23 8.09 7.98
CA MET A 22 -1.17 6.65 7.71
C MET A 22 -0.48 5.92 8.84
N VAL A 23 -0.91 4.69 9.09
CA VAL A 23 -0.36 3.82 10.13
C VAL A 23 0.35 2.64 9.47
N ASN A 24 1.67 2.60 9.64
CA ASN A 24 2.63 1.61 9.17
C ASN A 24 2.31 1.05 7.76
N ASN A 25 2.03 1.94 6.81
CA ASN A 25 1.54 1.58 5.49
C ASN A 25 2.60 1.90 4.43
N TYR A 26 3.08 0.89 3.71
CA TYR A 26 3.98 1.07 2.59
C TYR A 26 3.26 1.66 1.38
N ALA A 27 3.91 2.59 0.69
CA ALA A 27 3.44 3.06 -0.60
C ALA A 27 3.37 1.87 -1.57
N PRO A 28 2.46 1.90 -2.56
CA PRO A 28 2.41 0.87 -3.58
C PRO A 28 3.78 0.74 -4.28
N PRO A 29 4.18 -0.45 -4.75
CA PRO A 29 5.43 -0.58 -5.48
C PRO A 29 5.37 0.21 -6.79
N GLU A 30 6.45 0.93 -7.13
CA GLU A 30 6.56 1.64 -8.41
C GLU A 30 6.55 0.67 -9.61
N ASN A 31 7.14 -0.51 -9.43
CA ASN A 31 7.13 -1.59 -10.41
C ASN A 31 6.76 -2.92 -9.74
N ALA A 32 5.47 -3.29 -9.84
CA ALA A 32 4.93 -4.52 -9.26
C ALA A 32 5.63 -5.79 -9.76
N THR A 33 6.18 -5.79 -10.98
CA THR A 33 6.90 -6.93 -11.56
C THR A 33 8.23 -7.19 -10.84
N ILE A 34 8.97 -6.13 -10.50
CA ILE A 34 10.23 -6.24 -9.74
C ILE A 34 9.94 -6.79 -8.34
N TYR A 35 8.85 -6.34 -7.72
CA TYR A 35 8.44 -6.80 -6.39
C TYR A 35 8.03 -8.29 -6.41
N LYS A 36 7.23 -8.72 -7.40
CA LYS A 36 6.86 -10.13 -7.59
C LYS A 36 8.06 -11.02 -7.85
N VAL A 37 8.98 -10.60 -8.72
CA VAL A 37 10.17 -11.38 -9.05
C VAL A 37 11.09 -11.50 -7.84
N LYS A 38 11.33 -10.42 -7.10
CA LYS A 38 12.20 -10.46 -5.92
C LYS A 38 11.55 -11.14 -4.73
N SER A 39 10.24 -11.03 -4.53
CA SER A 39 9.56 -11.78 -3.46
C SER A 39 9.57 -13.29 -3.73
N GLU A 40 9.33 -13.71 -4.98
CA GLU A 40 9.47 -15.11 -5.40
C GLU A 40 10.91 -15.59 -5.30
N LEU A 41 11.89 -14.76 -5.67
CA LEU A 41 13.31 -15.10 -5.54
C LEU A 41 13.74 -15.20 -4.07
N ASN A 42 13.26 -14.31 -3.20
CA ASN A 42 13.59 -14.31 -1.78
C ASN A 42 12.91 -15.49 -1.07
N LYS A 43 11.67 -15.82 -1.46
CA LYS A 43 10.97 -17.04 -1.03
C LYS A 43 11.71 -18.29 -1.50
N PHE A 44 12.14 -18.34 -2.76
CA PHE A 44 12.95 -19.41 -3.32
C PHE A 44 14.29 -19.54 -2.59
N MET A 45 15.00 -18.45 -2.31
CA MET A 45 16.30 -18.49 -1.63
C MET A 45 16.20 -19.00 -0.19
N LYS A 46 15.10 -18.69 0.51
CA LYS A 46 14.80 -19.13 1.87
C LYS A 46 14.27 -20.58 1.99
N MET A 47 13.94 -21.24 0.87
CA MET A 47 13.53 -22.65 0.85
C MET A 47 14.72 -23.60 0.99
N GLU A 48 14.52 -24.73 1.66
CA GLU A 48 15.48 -25.84 1.67
C GLU A 48 15.58 -26.49 0.27
N ILE A 49 16.72 -27.15 -0.01
CA ILE A 49 17.03 -27.73 -1.33
C ILE A 49 15.95 -28.71 -1.82
N GLY A 50 15.30 -29.45 -0.92
CA GLY A 50 14.20 -30.37 -1.28
C GLY A 50 12.93 -29.65 -1.75
N GLU A 51 12.58 -28.53 -1.11
CA GLU A 51 11.40 -27.73 -1.46
C GLU A 51 11.60 -26.96 -2.78
N LYS A 52 12.84 -26.53 -3.06
CA LYS A 52 13.22 -25.92 -4.34
C LYS A 52 12.97 -26.88 -5.52
N PHE A 53 13.22 -28.18 -5.33
CA PHE A 53 13.00 -29.20 -6.35
C PHE A 53 11.51 -29.41 -6.62
N ASN A 54 10.70 -29.52 -5.57
CA ASN A 54 9.24 -29.66 -5.71
C ASN A 54 8.61 -28.43 -6.37
N TYR A 55 9.02 -27.22 -5.97
CA TYR A 55 8.53 -25.98 -6.58
C TYR A 55 8.90 -25.87 -8.07
N ALA A 56 10.12 -26.27 -8.45
CA ALA A 56 10.56 -26.28 -9.84
C ALA A 56 9.82 -27.33 -10.69
N VAL A 57 9.55 -28.51 -10.13
CA VAL A 57 8.77 -29.57 -10.78
C VAL A 57 7.34 -29.12 -10.99
N GLU A 58 6.70 -28.52 -9.99
CA GLU A 58 5.31 -28.05 -10.07
C GLU A 58 5.13 -26.94 -11.13
N LYS A 59 6.05 -25.96 -11.18
CA LYS A 59 6.02 -24.90 -12.20
C LYS A 59 6.25 -25.44 -13.62
N ASN A 60 7.12 -26.43 -13.78
CA ASN A 60 7.39 -27.05 -15.08
C ASN A 60 6.27 -28.01 -15.54
N MET A 61 5.59 -28.70 -14.62
CA MET A 61 4.44 -29.56 -14.95
C MET A 61 3.28 -28.76 -15.54
N ASN A 62 3.07 -27.51 -15.10
CA ASN A 62 2.03 -26.63 -15.66
C ASN A 62 2.37 -26.11 -17.08
N LEU A 63 3.66 -25.99 -17.41
CA LEU A 63 4.15 -25.72 -18.76
C LEU A 63 4.04 -26.95 -19.67
N GLY A 64 4.39 -28.14 -19.16
CA GLY A 64 4.25 -29.41 -19.85
C GLY A 64 2.79 -29.73 -20.21
N LYS A 65 1.85 -29.49 -19.29
CA LYS A 65 0.41 -29.63 -19.54
C LYS A 65 -0.08 -28.67 -20.64
N LYS A 66 0.38 -27.43 -20.66
CA LYS A 66 0.03 -26.44 -21.72
C LYS A 66 0.63 -26.82 -23.08
N LEU A 67 1.84 -27.39 -23.10
CA LEU A 67 2.47 -27.87 -24.32
C LEU A 67 1.76 -29.13 -24.86
N LEU A 68 1.40 -30.07 -23.98
CA LEU A 68 0.58 -31.24 -24.31
C LEU A 68 -0.80 -30.86 -24.84
N PHE A 69 -1.44 -29.84 -24.26
CA PHE A 69 -2.74 -29.34 -24.73
C PHE A 69 -2.65 -28.71 -26.13
N LYS A 70 -1.54 -28.03 -26.44
CA LYS A 70 -1.28 -27.51 -27.79
C LYS A 70 -0.89 -28.61 -28.78
N ALA A 71 -0.12 -29.62 -28.36
CA ALA A 71 0.27 -30.76 -29.17
C ALA A 71 -0.93 -31.67 -29.52
N ARG A 72 -1.89 -31.81 -28.60
CA ARG A 72 -3.13 -32.57 -28.81
C ARG A 72 -4.02 -31.98 -29.92
N LYS A 73 -3.84 -30.70 -30.27
CA LYS A 73 -4.53 -30.04 -31.40
C LYS A 73 -3.97 -30.44 -32.78
N PHE A 74 -2.81 -31.11 -32.81
CA PHE A 74 -2.14 -31.57 -34.04
C PHE A 74 -2.15 -33.10 -34.21
N ILE A 75 -2.83 -33.84 -33.34
CA ILE A 75 -3.03 -35.29 -33.47
C ILE A 75 -4.44 -35.50 -34.04
N PRO A 76 -4.59 -35.94 -35.31
CA PRO A 76 -5.89 -36.26 -35.86
C PRO A 76 -6.26 -37.68 -35.45
N GLY A 77 -7.15 -37.80 -34.46
CA GLY A 77 -7.68 -39.08 -34.00
C GLY A 77 -8.37 -38.96 -32.64
N ASP A 78 -9.63 -39.37 -32.61
CA ASP A 78 -10.52 -39.55 -31.46
C ASP A 78 -11.22 -38.31 -30.88
N SER A 79 -12.39 -38.10 -31.47
CA SER A 79 -13.63 -37.68 -30.82
C SER A 79 -13.95 -38.45 -29.53
N GLU A 80 -14.73 -37.79 -28.68
CA GLU A 80 -15.35 -38.29 -27.44
C GLU A 80 -14.41 -38.46 -26.23
N ASN A 81 -14.33 -37.41 -25.41
CA ASN A 81 -14.69 -37.51 -24.00
C ASN A 81 -14.67 -36.13 -23.32
N THR A 82 -15.87 -35.72 -22.91
CA THR A 82 -16.22 -34.98 -21.70
C THR A 82 -15.23 -33.91 -21.24
N ILE A 83 -15.55 -32.66 -21.58
CA ILE A 83 -15.15 -31.50 -20.79
C ILE A 83 -15.76 -31.73 -19.40
N LYS A 84 -14.97 -32.29 -18.47
CA LYS A 84 -15.25 -32.08 -17.04
C LYS A 84 -14.96 -30.61 -16.81
N GLU A 85 -16.02 -29.82 -16.68
CA GLU A 85 -15.95 -28.55 -15.98
C GLU A 85 -15.14 -28.79 -14.71
N VAL A 86 -14.06 -28.03 -14.56
CA VAL A 86 -13.38 -27.92 -13.28
C VAL A 86 -14.39 -27.24 -12.36
N GLN A 87 -15.20 -28.04 -11.68
CA GLN A 87 -15.92 -27.60 -10.49
C GLN A 87 -14.85 -27.20 -9.50
N ILE A 88 -14.68 -25.88 -9.36
CA ILE A 88 -13.97 -25.29 -8.25
C ILE A 88 -14.86 -25.62 -7.06
N ASP A 89 -14.43 -26.59 -6.25
CA ASP A 89 -15.04 -26.92 -4.97
C ASP A 89 -15.07 -25.63 -4.14
N GLU A 90 -16.23 -24.97 -4.08
CA GLU A 90 -16.55 -23.96 -3.06
C GLU A 90 -16.70 -24.67 -1.72
N SER A 91 -15.59 -25.18 -1.21
CA SER A 91 -15.47 -25.63 0.17
C SER A 91 -15.44 -24.38 1.04
N GLY A 92 -16.47 -24.24 1.88
CA GLY A 92 -16.77 -23.10 2.75
C GLY A 92 -15.79 -22.84 3.89
N GLU A 93 -14.48 -22.93 3.64
CA GLU A 93 -13.40 -22.68 4.60
C GLU A 93 -12.37 -21.67 4.05
N SER A 94 -12.77 -20.46 3.63
CA SER A 94 -11.75 -19.52 3.10
C SER A 94 -12.12 -18.02 3.03
N VAL A 95 -13.15 -17.50 3.71
CA VAL A 95 -13.46 -16.05 3.59
C VAL A 95 -12.26 -15.17 4.02
N GLY A 96 -11.49 -15.61 5.04
CA GLY A 96 -10.30 -14.89 5.51
C GLY A 96 -9.08 -14.99 4.58
N ASN A 97 -8.89 -16.12 3.89
CA ASN A 97 -7.82 -16.29 2.91
C ASN A 97 -8.14 -15.54 1.61
N ASP A 98 -9.41 -15.46 1.24
CA ASP A 98 -9.85 -14.76 0.04
C ASP A 98 -9.68 -13.25 0.20
N LEU A 99 -10.11 -12.65 1.32
CA LEU A 99 -9.98 -11.20 1.51
C LEU A 99 -8.52 -10.71 1.53
N ARG A 100 -7.61 -11.44 2.19
CA ARG A 100 -6.17 -11.12 2.17
C ARG A 100 -5.58 -11.25 0.77
N THR A 101 -6.00 -12.28 0.03
CA THR A 101 -5.55 -12.50 -1.35
C THR A 101 -6.06 -11.39 -2.26
N ILE A 102 -7.35 -11.05 -2.19
CA ILE A 102 -7.95 -9.92 -2.92
C ILE A 102 -7.21 -8.62 -2.59
N HIS A 103 -6.96 -8.34 -1.30
CA HIS A 103 -6.25 -7.13 -0.89
C HIS A 103 -4.81 -7.10 -1.44
N SER A 104 -4.11 -8.24 -1.40
CA SER A 104 -2.74 -8.35 -1.93
C SER A 104 -2.71 -8.17 -3.44
N VAL A 105 -3.66 -8.76 -4.16
CA VAL A 105 -3.81 -8.60 -5.61
C VAL A 105 -4.17 -7.15 -5.95
N ALA A 106 -5.07 -6.52 -5.20
CA ALA A 106 -5.42 -5.11 -5.38
C ALA A 106 -4.20 -4.21 -5.18
N LEU A 107 -3.42 -4.41 -4.11
CA LEU A 107 -2.19 -3.67 -3.83
C LEU A 107 -1.15 -3.81 -4.95
N LEU A 108 -0.98 -5.01 -5.50
CA LEU A 108 -0.04 -5.27 -6.59
C LEU A 108 -0.47 -4.68 -7.95
N ASN A 109 -1.77 -4.41 -8.13
CA ASN A 109 -2.30 -3.83 -9.36
C ASN A 109 -2.60 -2.33 -9.23
N TYR A 110 -2.53 -1.78 -8.03
CA TYR A 110 -2.80 -0.38 -7.78
C TYR A 110 -1.55 0.47 -8.06
N HIS A 111 -1.68 1.34 -9.06
CA HIS A 111 -0.64 2.25 -9.54
C HIS A 111 -1.17 3.67 -9.53
N PRO A 112 -1.04 4.41 -8.41
CA PRO A 112 -1.51 5.79 -8.34
C PRO A 112 -0.77 6.66 -9.35
N VAL A 113 -1.52 7.42 -10.13
CA VAL A 113 -0.99 8.36 -11.14
C VAL A 113 -0.91 9.79 -10.58
N HIS A 114 -1.64 10.06 -9.51
CA HIS A 114 -1.77 11.39 -8.93
C HIS A 114 -0.74 11.63 -7.82
N VAL A 115 -0.33 12.89 -7.69
CA VAL A 115 0.53 13.38 -6.62
C VAL A 115 -0.31 14.22 -5.67
N TYR A 116 -0.12 14.00 -4.37
CA TYR A 116 -0.75 14.80 -3.32
C TYR A 116 0.24 15.86 -2.83
N SER A 117 -0.15 17.14 -2.85
CA SER A 117 0.73 18.25 -2.48
C SER A 117 0.55 18.72 -1.05
N GLY A 118 -0.41 18.16 -0.31
CA GLY A 118 -0.56 18.41 1.12
C GLY A 118 0.41 17.59 1.97
N ASP A 119 0.45 17.91 3.26
CA ASP A 119 1.32 17.22 4.21
C ASP A 119 0.77 15.83 4.58
N LEU A 120 1.68 14.91 4.89
CA LEU A 120 1.39 13.54 5.30
C LEU A 120 2.10 13.21 6.62
N VAL A 121 1.36 12.65 7.58
CA VAL A 121 1.93 12.08 8.81
C VAL A 121 1.93 10.57 8.73
N ILE A 122 3.06 9.93 9.05
CA ILE A 122 3.21 8.48 9.10
C ILE A 122 3.50 8.05 10.54
N PHE A 123 2.61 7.25 11.12
CA PHE A 123 2.85 6.56 12.37
C PHE A 123 3.46 5.19 12.06
N ARG A 124 4.74 4.99 12.38
CA ARG A 124 5.50 3.77 12.05
C ARG A 124 5.73 2.93 13.30
N THR A 125 5.78 1.61 13.16
CA THR A 125 6.30 0.74 14.24
C THR A 125 7.83 0.82 14.27
N ALA A 126 8.47 0.29 15.31
CA ALA A 126 9.93 0.18 15.34
C ALA A 126 10.49 -0.94 14.43
N ASP A 127 9.64 -1.66 13.71
CA ASP A 127 10.05 -2.76 12.86
C ASP A 127 11.02 -2.31 11.75
N PRO A 128 11.95 -3.17 11.33
CA PRO A 128 12.82 -2.88 10.21
C PRO A 128 12.02 -2.53 8.96
N ILE A 129 12.47 -1.48 8.26
CA ILE A 129 11.90 -1.11 6.98
C ILE A 129 12.33 -2.14 5.94
N GLU A 130 11.39 -2.57 5.11
CA GLU A 130 11.67 -3.43 3.95
C GLU A 130 12.75 -2.81 3.06
N ALA A 131 13.71 -3.61 2.62
CA ALA A 131 14.97 -3.14 2.00
C ALA A 131 14.83 -2.22 0.77
N PHE A 132 13.64 -2.12 0.19
CA PHE A 132 13.34 -1.30 -1.00
C PHE A 132 12.67 0.03 -0.67
N TYR A 133 12.39 0.29 0.61
CA TYR A 133 11.74 1.50 1.08
C TYR A 133 12.67 2.34 1.93
N ASN A 134 12.43 3.64 1.91
CA ASN A 134 13.07 4.61 2.78
C ASN A 134 12.23 4.83 4.05
N GLU A 135 12.64 5.78 4.89
CA GLU A 135 11.94 6.12 6.14
C GLU A 135 10.50 6.63 5.92
N THR A 136 10.19 7.14 4.73
CA THR A 136 8.83 7.56 4.35
C THR A 136 7.96 6.40 3.84
N LEU A 137 8.46 5.16 3.92
CA LEU A 137 7.81 3.96 3.38
C LEU A 137 7.48 4.07 1.89
N GLY A 138 8.25 4.88 1.14
CA GLY A 138 8.11 5.14 -0.29
C GLY A 138 7.02 6.14 -0.69
N TRP A 139 6.46 6.88 0.26
CA TRP A 139 5.43 7.90 -0.01
C TRP A 139 5.98 9.21 -0.57
N ASP A 140 7.27 9.48 -0.38
CA ASP A 140 7.99 10.65 -0.93
C ASP A 140 7.87 10.80 -2.46
N ARG A 141 7.66 9.70 -3.18
CA ARG A 141 7.41 9.73 -4.64
C ARG A 141 5.99 10.19 -5.02
N LEU A 142 5.03 10.11 -4.10
CA LEU A 142 3.60 10.40 -4.33
C LEU A 142 3.11 11.63 -3.56
N VAL A 143 3.91 12.13 -2.62
CA VAL A 143 3.58 13.28 -1.78
C VAL A 143 4.67 14.34 -1.93
N THR A 144 4.28 15.54 -2.37
CA THR A 144 5.19 16.68 -2.50
C THR A 144 5.14 17.65 -1.33
N GLY A 145 4.14 17.52 -0.45
CA GLY A 145 4.09 18.24 0.82
C GLY A 145 5.08 17.68 1.85
N LYS A 146 5.02 18.21 3.07
CA LYS A 146 5.89 17.74 4.17
C LYS A 146 5.45 16.33 4.59
N ILE A 147 6.41 15.40 4.65
CA ILE A 147 6.20 14.08 5.24
C ILE A 147 6.84 14.05 6.62
N GLU A 148 6.03 13.79 7.64
CA GLU A 148 6.49 13.62 9.01
C GLU A 148 6.32 12.17 9.44
N THR A 149 7.37 11.56 9.98
CA THR A 149 7.33 10.17 10.46
C THR A 149 7.53 10.13 11.97
N THR A 150 6.57 9.56 12.69
CA THR A 150 6.64 9.31 14.12
C THR A 150 6.73 7.81 14.37
N ILE A 151 7.79 7.37 15.05
CA ILE A 151 7.98 5.96 15.42
C ILE A 151 7.31 5.71 16.77
N ILE A 152 6.51 4.64 16.86
CA ILE A 152 5.93 4.12 18.10
C ILE A 152 6.65 2.80 18.41
N GLU A 153 7.40 2.79 19.51
CA GLU A 153 8.19 1.63 19.94
C GLU A 153 7.33 0.60 20.69
N GLY A 154 7.77 -0.67 20.66
CA GLY A 154 7.14 -1.77 21.42
C GLY A 154 5.88 -2.38 20.79
N CYS A 155 5.40 -1.84 19.67
CA CYS A 155 4.22 -2.34 18.97
C CYS A 155 4.54 -2.90 17.58
N ASN A 156 3.53 -3.56 17.00
CA ASN A 156 3.51 -4.08 15.64
C ASN A 156 2.24 -3.59 14.91
N ASN A 157 2.02 -4.07 13.69
CA ASN A 157 0.89 -3.66 12.85
C ASN A 157 -0.49 -3.86 13.48
N ASP A 158 -0.66 -4.93 14.27
CA ASP A 158 -1.95 -5.24 14.88
C ASP A 158 -2.16 -4.39 16.13
N THR A 159 -1.12 -4.29 16.97
CA THR A 159 -1.20 -3.68 18.30
C THR A 159 -1.12 -2.15 18.31
N ILE A 160 -0.52 -1.51 17.30
CA ILE A 160 -0.34 -0.04 17.24
C ILE A 160 -1.67 0.74 17.29
N ILE A 161 -2.76 0.14 16.80
CA ILE A 161 -4.11 0.75 16.79
C ILE A 161 -4.99 0.20 17.91
N THR A 162 -4.85 -1.08 18.26
CA THR A 162 -5.79 -1.76 19.17
C THR A 162 -5.40 -1.63 20.63
N ASP A 163 -4.11 -1.58 20.93
CA ASP A 163 -3.60 -1.84 22.27
C ASP A 163 -3.06 -0.58 22.93
N GLU A 164 -3.31 -0.48 24.24
CA GLU A 164 -2.64 0.49 25.11
C GLU A 164 -1.23 -0.01 25.47
N PRO A 165 -0.22 0.86 25.56
CA PRO A 165 -0.32 2.33 25.53
C PRO A 165 -0.24 2.96 24.13
N TYR A 166 -0.12 2.15 23.07
CA TYR A 166 0.30 2.60 21.74
C TYR A 166 -0.74 3.47 21.05
N ASN A 167 -2.01 3.06 21.12
CA ASN A 167 -3.11 3.84 20.56
C ASN A 167 -3.30 5.19 21.29
N ALA A 168 -3.08 5.28 22.60
CA ALA A 168 -3.10 6.54 23.35
C ALA A 168 -1.94 7.45 22.97
N ILE A 169 -0.74 6.90 22.75
CA ILE A 169 0.41 7.66 22.25
C ILE A 169 0.09 8.24 20.87
N MET A 170 -0.47 7.44 19.96
CA MET A 170 -0.89 7.89 18.63
C MET A 170 -1.97 8.97 18.72
N ALA A 171 -3.01 8.75 19.53
CA ALA A 171 -4.10 9.71 19.73
C ALA A 171 -3.59 11.05 20.29
N ARG A 172 -2.63 11.01 21.22
CA ARG A 172 -1.97 12.22 21.74
C ARG A 172 -1.24 12.95 20.63
N LYS A 173 -0.47 12.24 19.80
CA LYS A 173 0.26 12.85 18.68
C LYS A 173 -0.68 13.49 17.68
N ILE A 174 -1.78 12.83 17.33
CA ILE A 174 -2.83 13.40 16.46
C ILE A 174 -3.36 14.72 17.04
N ARG A 175 -3.65 14.76 18.35
CA ARG A 175 -4.10 16.01 19.01
C ARG A 175 -3.06 17.11 18.96
N GLU A 176 -1.79 16.79 19.20
CA GLU A 176 -0.68 17.76 19.10
C GLU A 176 -0.57 18.33 17.68
N TYR A 177 -0.70 17.49 16.65
CA TYR A 177 -0.70 17.91 15.25
C TYR A 177 -1.84 18.87 14.92
N LEU A 178 -3.06 18.53 15.34
CA LEU A 178 -4.24 19.36 15.07
C LEU A 178 -4.17 20.70 15.82
N ALA A 179 -3.72 20.70 17.08
CA ALA A 179 -3.56 21.91 17.87
C ALA A 179 -2.50 22.85 17.28
N GLY A 180 -1.32 22.33 16.93
CA GLY A 180 -0.24 23.13 16.34
C GLY A 180 -0.61 23.76 14.99
N ARG A 181 -1.51 23.13 14.22
CA ARG A 181 -2.02 23.76 12.99
C ARG A 181 -3.00 24.89 13.24
N ALA A 182 -3.90 24.75 14.21
CA ALA A 182 -4.85 25.80 14.56
C ALA A 182 -4.14 27.10 14.98
N GLU A 183 -3.03 26.98 15.72
CA GLU A 183 -2.21 28.13 16.13
C GLU A 183 -1.54 28.81 14.92
N ASN A 184 -0.90 28.05 14.03
CA ASN A 184 -0.23 28.59 12.84
C ASN A 184 -1.18 29.29 11.85
N GLU A 185 -2.43 28.83 11.75
CA GLU A 185 -3.44 29.46 10.90
C GLU A 185 -3.94 30.79 11.49
N SER A 186 -4.05 30.89 12.81
CA SER A 186 -4.46 32.12 13.50
C SER A 186 -3.43 33.25 13.37
N ASP A 187 -2.13 32.92 13.42
CA ASP A 187 -1.05 33.90 13.25
C ASP A 187 -0.90 34.38 11.79
N SER A 188 -1.17 33.50 10.83
CA SER A 188 -1.13 33.83 9.39
C SER A 188 -2.29 34.77 8.97
N GLY A 189 -3.43 34.69 9.66
CA GLY A 189 -4.59 35.56 9.44
C GLY A 189 -4.40 36.99 9.97
N ASN A 190 -3.70 37.15 11.10
CA ASN A 190 -3.51 38.46 11.73
C ASN A 190 -2.50 39.35 10.97
N ASN A 191 -1.59 38.75 10.19
CA ASN A 191 -0.57 39.49 9.45
C ASN A 191 -1.05 40.04 8.09
N ARG A 192 -2.27 39.72 7.65
CA ARG A 192 -2.87 40.26 6.40
C ARG A 192 -3.69 41.53 6.59
N GLN A 193 -4.02 41.94 7.82
CA GLN A 193 -4.79 43.18 8.07
C GLN A 193 -3.93 44.44 8.26
N ASN A 194 -2.61 44.33 8.44
CA ASN A 194 -1.73 45.49 8.69
C ASN A 194 -1.00 46.03 7.44
N GLY A 195 -1.36 45.58 6.23
CA GLY A 195 -0.57 45.82 5.02
C GLY A 195 -1.31 46.42 3.82
N MET A 196 -2.40 47.19 3.98
CA MET A 196 -2.96 47.94 2.85
C MET A 196 -3.88 49.12 3.24
N PHE A 197 -3.38 50.05 4.04
CA PHE A 197 -3.88 51.43 4.04
C PHE A 197 -2.68 52.38 3.98
N SER A 198 -2.26 52.76 2.77
CA SER A 198 -1.53 54.02 2.59
C SER A 198 -1.74 54.57 1.19
N ALA A 199 -2.56 55.62 1.18
CA ALA A 199 -2.48 56.83 0.37
C ALA A 199 -2.18 56.70 -1.14
N ALA A 200 -3.24 56.79 -1.94
CA ALA A 200 -3.21 57.63 -3.13
C ALA A 200 -3.87 58.97 -2.78
N LEU A 201 -3.07 60.02 -2.66
CA LEU A 201 -3.52 61.40 -2.54
C LEU A 201 -2.64 62.23 -3.50
N LEU A 202 -3.33 62.90 -4.43
CA LEU A 202 -2.90 63.78 -5.53
C LEU A 202 -2.33 63.08 -6.78
#